data_AF-A0A9E5FWD8-F1
#
_entry.id   AF-A0A9E5FWD8-F1
#
_cell.length_a   1.000
_cell.length_b   1.000
_cell.length_c   1.000
_cell.angle_alpha   90.00
_cell.angle_beta   90.00
_cell.angle_gamma   90.00
#
_symmetry.space_group_name_H-M   'P 1'
#
loop_
_entity.id
_entity.type
_entity.pdbx_description
1 polymer ?
#
loop_
_entity_poly.entity_id
_entity_poly.type
_entity_poly.pdbx_seq_one_letter_code
_entity_poly.pdbx_strand_id
1 'polypeptide(L)'
;MIIAPSLLAANHGEFAQGIQMIEEAGLGWVHLDVMDGHFVPNISFGPQLVADLRPRTSLFFDVHLMLQKPDRFVEAFVKAGSQRLTVHVEADHDVAQTLKIIRE
;
A
#
# COMPACT_ATOMS: atom_id res chain seq x y z
N MET A 1 -19.47 0.94 -7.28
CA MET A 1 -18.75 -0.10 -6.51
C MET A 1 -17.27 -0.02 -6.89
N ILE A 2 -16.35 -0.09 -5.94
CA ILE A 2 -14.90 -0.09 -6.20
C ILE A 2 -14.39 -1.51 -5.99
N ILE A 3 -13.58 -2.01 -6.91
CA ILE A 3 -12.83 -3.27 -6.78
C ILE A 3 -11.34 -2.91 -6.84
N ALA A 4 -10.59 -3.30 -5.82
CA ALA A 4 -9.14 -3.05 -5.71
C ALA A 4 -8.43 -4.40 -5.52
N PRO A 5 -7.97 -5.06 -6.61
CA PRO A 5 -7.25 -6.31 -6.50
C PRO A 5 -5.95 -6.12 -5.71
N SER A 6 -5.64 -7.06 -4.82
CA SER A 6 -4.39 -7.03 -4.06
C SER A 6 -3.22 -7.52 -4.90
N LEU A 7 -2.18 -6.69 -4.99
CA LEU A 7 -0.95 -7.04 -5.69
C LEU A 7 -0.14 -8.11 -4.93
N LEU A 8 -0.43 -8.35 -3.66
CA LEU A 8 0.20 -9.42 -2.87
C LEU A 8 -0.01 -10.81 -3.51
N ALA A 9 -1.15 -11.01 -4.18
CA ALA A 9 -1.49 -12.26 -4.86
C ALA A 9 -0.90 -12.38 -6.29
N ALA A 10 -0.21 -11.34 -6.78
CA ALA A 10 0.41 -11.35 -8.11
C ALA A 10 1.71 -12.18 -8.12
N ASN A 11 2.31 -12.31 -9.32
CA ASN A 11 3.69 -12.80 -9.43
C ASN A 11 4.66 -11.72 -8.92
N HIS A 12 5.36 -11.99 -7.82
CA HIS A 12 6.28 -11.03 -7.18
C HIS A 12 7.50 -10.70 -8.06
N GLY A 13 7.86 -11.57 -9.00
CA GLY A 13 8.90 -11.29 -9.99
C GLY A 13 8.45 -10.34 -11.11
N GLU A 14 7.15 -10.13 -11.27
CA GLU A 14 6.54 -9.44 -12.42
C GLU A 14 5.38 -8.53 -12.00
N PHE A 15 5.55 -7.74 -10.94
CA PHE A 15 4.50 -6.84 -10.43
C PHE A 15 3.90 -5.89 -11.48
N ALA A 16 4.71 -5.45 -12.45
CA ALA A 16 4.23 -4.61 -13.55
C ALA A 16 3.16 -5.33 -14.41
N GLN A 17 3.29 -6.65 -14.60
CA GLN A 17 2.28 -7.44 -15.29
C GLN A 17 0.98 -7.52 -14.48
N GLY A 18 1.09 -7.70 -13.16
CA GLY A 18 -0.07 -7.67 -12.26
C GLY A 18 -0.84 -6.35 -12.34
N ILE A 19 -0.12 -5.22 -12.39
CA ILE A 19 -0.73 -3.89 -12.60
C ILE A 19 -1.43 -3.81 -13.96
N GLN A 20 -0.78 -4.24 -15.04
CA GLN A 20 -1.35 -4.22 -16.39
C GLN A 20 -2.64 -5.04 -16.47
N MET A 21 -2.68 -6.22 -15.83
CA MET A 21 -3.89 -7.06 -15.80
C MET A 21 -5.07 -6.36 -15.11
N ILE A 22 -4.82 -5.55 -14.07
CA ILE A 22 -5.85 -4.77 -13.39
C ILE A 22 -6.39 -3.67 -14.32
N GLU A 23 -5.51 -2.98 -15.05
CA GLU A 23 -5.89 -1.96 -16.02
C GLU A 23 -6.70 -2.55 -17.19
N GLU A 24 -6.26 -3.68 -17.74
CA GLU A 24 -6.96 -4.41 -18.82
C GLU A 24 -8.34 -4.91 -18.39
N ALA A 25 -8.52 -5.23 -17.10
CA ALA A 25 -9.81 -5.55 -16.52
C ALA A 25 -10.74 -4.32 -16.35
N GLY A 26 -10.29 -3.11 -16.72
CA GLY A 26 -11.05 -1.87 -16.62
C GLY A 26 -11.23 -1.37 -15.18
N LEU A 27 -10.38 -1.83 -14.26
CA LEU A 27 -10.42 -1.43 -12.86
C LEU A 27 -9.55 -0.19 -12.64
N GLY A 28 -9.89 0.60 -11.61
CA GLY A 28 -9.21 1.87 -11.33
C GLY A 28 -8.31 1.85 -10.10
N TRP A 29 -8.31 0.77 -9.32
CA TRP A 29 -7.65 0.69 -8.01
C TRP A 29 -6.77 -0.55 -7.91
N VAL A 30 -5.66 -0.43 -7.21
CA VAL A 30 -4.82 -1.56 -6.78
C VAL A 30 -4.62 -1.46 -5.27
N HIS A 31 -4.76 -2.59 -4.59
CA HIS A 31 -4.51 -2.71 -3.16
C HIS A 31 -3.09 -3.23 -2.90
N LEU A 32 -2.37 -2.60 -1.97
CA LEU A 32 -0.99 -2.93 -1.63
C LEU A 32 -0.89 -3.26 -0.15
N ASP A 33 -0.74 -4.55 0.14
CA ASP A 33 -0.60 -5.09 1.50
C ASP A 33 0.87 -5.01 1.96
N VAL A 34 1.16 -4.13 2.92
CA VAL A 34 2.50 -3.89 3.47
C VAL A 34 2.62 -4.55 4.83
N MET A 35 3.59 -5.45 5.01
CA MET A 35 3.78 -6.25 6.21
C MET A 35 5.23 -6.18 6.70
N ASP A 36 5.46 -6.02 8.01
CA ASP A 36 6.79 -5.90 8.62
C ASP A 36 7.29 -7.14 9.38
N GLY A 37 6.56 -8.24 9.36
CA GLY A 37 6.90 -9.46 10.10
C GLY A 37 6.70 -9.37 11.62
N HIS A 38 6.30 -8.21 12.16
CA HIS A 38 6.11 -7.99 13.59
C HIS A 38 4.62 -7.91 13.94
N PHE A 39 3.86 -7.05 13.24
CA PHE A 39 2.41 -6.95 13.46
C PHE A 39 1.67 -8.16 12.89
N VAL A 40 2.14 -8.68 11.77
CA VAL A 40 1.69 -9.94 11.16
C VAL A 40 2.90 -10.82 10.84
N PRO A 41 2.78 -12.17 10.88
CA PRO A 41 3.91 -13.08 10.71
C PRO A 41 4.28 -13.31 9.23
N ASN A 42 4.38 -12.22 8.45
CA ASN A 42 4.82 -12.24 7.06
C ASN A 42 5.51 -10.91 6.70
N ILE A 43 6.34 -10.93 5.67
CA ILE A 43 7.04 -9.75 5.14
C ILE A 43 6.70 -9.65 3.65
N SER A 44 6.24 -8.48 3.21
CA SER A 44 5.91 -8.24 1.80
C SER A 44 6.92 -7.31 1.13
N PHE A 45 6.57 -6.05 0.95
CA PHE A 45 7.37 -5.04 0.25
C PHE A 45 7.22 -3.67 0.91
N GLY A 46 8.12 -2.76 0.57
CA GLY A 46 8.20 -1.43 1.16
C GLY A 46 7.78 -0.30 0.20
N PRO A 47 7.99 0.97 0.61
CA PRO A 47 7.64 2.14 -0.18
C PRO A 47 8.38 2.21 -1.53
N GLN A 48 9.52 1.53 -1.68
CA GLN A 48 10.23 1.48 -2.96
C GLN A 48 9.37 0.84 -4.07
N LEU A 49 8.58 -0.21 -3.77
CA LEU A 49 7.70 -0.82 -4.76
C LEU A 49 6.63 0.18 -5.23
N VAL A 50 6.08 0.96 -4.30
CA VAL A 50 5.11 2.03 -4.61
C VAL A 50 5.75 3.04 -5.55
N ALA A 51 6.95 3.52 -5.23
CA ALA A 51 7.67 4.50 -6.04
C ALA A 51 8.00 3.96 -7.45
N ASP A 52 8.40 2.70 -7.57
CA ASP A 52 8.77 2.07 -8.84
C ASP A 52 7.56 1.82 -9.76
N LEU A 53 6.39 1.53 -9.17
CA LEU A 53 5.15 1.30 -9.91
C LEU A 53 4.38 2.60 -10.21
N ARG A 54 4.51 3.63 -9.36
CA ARG A 54 3.75 4.88 -9.49
C ARG A 54 3.82 5.52 -10.88
N PRO A 55 4.99 5.63 -11.57
CA PRO A 55 5.05 6.23 -12.90
C PRO A 55 4.56 5.32 -14.04
N ARG A 56 4.24 4.05 -13.74
CA ARG A 56 3.89 3.04 -14.76
C ARG A 56 2.39 2.88 -14.97
N THR A 57 1.56 3.50 -14.13
CA THR A 57 0.11 3.31 -14.13
C THR A 57 -0.60 4.52 -13.55
N SER A 58 -1.85 4.74 -13.97
CA SER A 58 -2.76 5.72 -13.36
C SER A 58 -3.67 5.12 -12.28
N LEU A 59 -3.55 3.84 -11.95
CA LEU A 59 -4.36 3.21 -10.89
C LEU A 59 -4.21 3.95 -9.55
N PHE A 60 -5.31 4.05 -8.83
CA PHE A 60 -5.32 4.54 -7.45
C PHE A 60 -4.70 3.48 -6.52
N PHE A 61 -3.66 3.85 -5.78
CA PHE A 61 -2.95 2.96 -4.86
C PHE A 61 -3.55 3.08 -3.46
N ASP A 62 -4.23 2.03 -3.06
CA ASP A 62 -4.77 1.82 -1.72
C ASP A 62 -3.77 1.00 -0.91
N VAL A 63 -3.01 1.66 -0.04
CA VAL A 63 -1.91 1.04 0.71
C VAL A 63 -2.36 0.73 2.13
N HIS A 64 -2.19 -0.54 2.50
CA HIS A 64 -2.59 -1.08 3.79
C HIS A 64 -1.38 -1.44 4.62
N LEU A 65 -1.15 -0.65 5.68
CA LEU A 65 -0.01 -0.77 6.58
C LEU A 65 -0.32 -1.72 7.73
N MET A 66 0.00 -3.00 7.54
CA MET A 66 0.02 -4.03 8.58
C MET A 66 1.39 -4.01 9.28
N LEU A 67 1.69 -2.90 9.97
CA LEU A 67 2.96 -2.64 10.63
C LEU A 67 2.78 -2.43 12.13
N GLN A 68 3.79 -2.80 12.93
CA GLN A 68 3.76 -2.60 14.39
C GLN A 68 3.86 -1.12 14.75
N LYS A 69 4.63 -0.36 13.94
CA LYS A 69 4.88 1.08 14.10
C LYS A 69 4.57 1.83 12.78
N PRO A 70 3.31 1.91 12.34
CA PRO A 70 2.96 2.48 11.03
C PRO A 70 3.24 3.97 10.92
N ASP A 71 3.17 4.71 12.04
CA ASP A 71 3.50 6.12 12.19
C ASP A 71 4.88 6.49 11.61
N ARG A 72 5.85 5.58 11.71
CA ARG A 72 7.22 5.77 11.20
C ARG A 72 7.34 5.69 9.68
N PHE A 73 6.32 5.16 9.00
CA PHE A 73 6.38 4.86 7.56
C PHE A 73 5.40 5.68 6.73
N VAL A 74 4.41 6.34 7.34
CA VAL A 74 3.40 7.15 6.62
C VAL A 74 4.04 8.10 5.62
N GLU A 75 5.00 8.93 6.05
CA GLU A 75 5.65 9.92 5.18
C GLU A 75 6.38 9.28 4.00
N ALA A 76 7.01 8.12 4.20
CA ALA A 76 7.70 7.40 3.14
C ALA A 76 6.74 6.89 2.06
N PHE A 77 5.57 6.37 2.47
CA PHE A 77 4.55 5.91 1.53
C PHE A 77 3.84 7.07 0.81
N VAL A 78 3.56 8.17 1.51
CA VAL A 78 3.04 9.41 0.88
C VAL A 78 4.02 9.89 -0.20
N LYS A 79 5.31 10.01 0.13
CA LYS A 79 6.36 10.43 -0.82
C LYS A 79 6.51 9.47 -2.00
N ALA A 80 6.29 8.18 -1.79
CA ALA A 80 6.34 7.17 -2.85
C ALA A 80 5.13 7.23 -3.80
N GLY A 81 4.07 7.96 -3.44
CA GLY A 81 2.90 8.18 -4.30
C GLY A 81 1.68 7.34 -3.94
N SER A 82 1.58 6.83 -2.71
CA SER A 82 0.35 6.25 -2.18
C SER A 82 -0.76 7.31 -2.10
N GLN A 83 -1.94 7.04 -2.67
CA GLN A 83 -3.07 7.98 -2.59
C GLN A 83 -4.00 7.71 -1.39
N ARG A 84 -4.00 6.49 -0.86
CA ARG A 84 -4.66 6.17 0.40
C ARG A 84 -3.76 5.32 1.26
N LEU A 85 -3.77 5.62 2.57
CA LEU A 85 -3.10 4.86 3.59
C LEU A 85 -4.13 4.41 4.62
N THR A 86 -4.14 3.11 4.93
CA THR A 86 -4.90 2.53 6.03
C THR A 86 -3.95 1.93 7.05
N VAL A 87 -4.28 2.10 8.33
CA VAL A 87 -3.50 1.61 9.47
C VAL A 87 -4.42 0.83 10.40
N HIS A 88 -3.85 -0.14 11.10
CA HIS A 88 -4.54 -0.87 12.14
C HIS A 88 -4.59 -0.06 13.43
N VAL A 89 -5.76 0.02 14.05
CA VAL A 89 -5.93 0.70 15.35
C VAL A 89 -5.27 -0.06 16.50
N GLU A 90 -4.98 -1.35 16.28
CA GLU A 90 -4.35 -2.26 17.23
C GLU A 90 -2.81 -2.15 17.22
N ALA A 91 -2.24 -1.49 16.22
CA ALA A 91 -0.79 -1.29 16.13
C ALA A 91 -0.30 -0.30 17.20
N ASP A 92 0.99 -0.35 17.53
CA ASP A 92 1.59 0.41 18.62
C ASP A 92 1.93 1.85 18.17
N HIS A 93 0.91 2.70 18.02
CA HIS A 93 1.08 4.11 17.67
C HIS A 93 -0.05 4.99 18.24
N ASP A 94 0.13 6.32 18.18
CA ASP A 94 -0.96 7.26 18.41
C ASP A 94 -1.86 7.30 17.18
N VAL A 95 -3.04 6.67 17.27
CA VAL A 95 -4.00 6.57 16.16
C VAL A 95 -4.44 7.94 15.66
N ALA A 96 -4.76 8.87 16.57
CA ALA A 96 -5.27 10.18 16.20
C ALA A 96 -4.20 11.00 15.47
N GLN A 97 -2.97 10.98 15.99
CA GLN A 97 -1.85 11.68 15.37
C GLN A 97 -1.47 11.07 14.03
N THR A 98 -1.44 9.75 13.90
CA THR A 98 -1.15 9.07 12.63
C THR A 98 -2.20 9.39 11.56
N LEU A 99 -3.49 9.35 11.91
CA LEU A 99 -4.57 9.71 10.98
C LEU A 99 -4.51 11.18 10.57
N LYS A 100 -4.06 12.08 11.46
CA LYS A 100 -3.82 13.48 11.13
C LYS A 100 -2.72 13.60 10.07
N ILE A 101 -1.58 12.93 10.26
CA ILE A 101 -0.46 12.95 9.31
C ILE A 101 -0.88 12.36 7.95
N ILE A 102 -1.70 11.31 7.93
CA ILE A 102 -2.22 10.72 6.67
C ILE A 102 -3.08 11.71 5.88
N ARG A 103 -3.76 12.64 6.55
CA ARG A 103 -4.70 13.57 5.93
C ARG A 103 -4.04 14.83 5.37
N GLU A 104 -2.92 15.25 5.96
CA GLU A 104 -2.15 16.45 5.60
C GLU A 104 -1.27 16.20 4.37
#